data_AF-A0A396HLB6-F1
#
_entry.id   AF-A0A396HLB6-F1
#
_cell.length_a   1.000
_cell.length_b   1.000
_cell.length_c   1.000
_cell.angle_alpha   90.00
_cell.angle_beta   90.00
_cell.angle_gamma   90.00
#
_symmetry.space_group_name_H-M   'P 1'
#
loop_
_entity.id
_entity.type
_entity.pdbx_description
1 polymer ?
#
loop_
_entity_poly.entity_id
_entity_poly.type
_entity_poly.pdbx_seq_one_letter_code
_entity_poly.pdbx_strand_id
1 'polypeptide(L)'
;MPLYAINLDAVSLFADSSFTFLAVLNDAGPRICLGKDSAYHQMRMVLAILCRFYKFNLVPDHQVKYRMMTILSMAHGLRVTVEKRS
;
A
#
# COMPACT_ATOMS: atom_id res chain seq x y z
N MET A 1 -19.57 -18.35 -10.75
CA MET A 1 -18.16 -17.92 -10.88
C MET A 1 -18.03 -16.49 -10.36
N PRO A 2 -17.99 -16.25 -9.04
CA PRO A 2 -18.06 -14.90 -8.47
C PRO A 2 -16.64 -14.30 -8.33
N LEU A 3 -16.35 -13.29 -9.14
CA LEU A 3 -15.11 -12.48 -9.13
C LEU A 3 -15.17 -11.28 -8.16
N TYR A 4 -16.20 -11.17 -7.32
CA TYR A 4 -16.44 -9.99 -6.48
C TYR A 4 -16.06 -10.14 -4.99
N ALA A 5 -15.63 -11.32 -4.55
CA ALA A 5 -15.39 -11.59 -3.12
C ALA A 5 -14.02 -11.11 -2.58
N ILE A 6 -13.08 -10.70 -3.43
CA ILE A 6 -11.70 -10.35 -2.99
C ILE A 6 -11.59 -8.88 -2.50
N ASN A 7 -12.68 -8.09 -2.56
CA ASN A 7 -12.62 -6.65 -2.22
C ASN A 7 -13.06 -6.29 -0.80
N LEU A 8 -13.47 -7.25 0.04
CA LEU A 8 -13.89 -6.93 1.41
C LEU A 8 -12.83 -7.17 2.49
N ASP A 9 -11.82 -8.02 2.22
CA ASP A 9 -10.80 -8.38 3.21
C ASP A 9 -9.57 -7.46 3.17
N ALA A 10 -9.35 -6.74 2.06
CA ALA A 10 -8.23 -5.81 1.94
C ALA A 10 -8.55 -4.44 2.59
N VAL A 11 -9.80 -3.97 2.51
CA VAL A 11 -10.22 -2.67 3.06
C VAL A 11 -10.19 -2.66 4.58
N SER A 12 -10.52 -3.78 5.23
CA SER A 12 -10.55 -3.92 6.68
C SER A 12 -9.15 -4.04 7.32
N LEU A 13 -8.14 -4.49 6.56
CA LEU A 13 -6.75 -4.59 7.02
C LEU A 13 -6.03 -3.22 7.10
N PHE A 14 -6.57 -2.18 6.47
CA PHE A 14 -6.02 -0.81 6.55
C PHE A 14 -6.72 0.08 7.60
N ALA A 15 -7.81 -0.38 8.21
CA ALA A 15 -8.66 0.41 9.11
C ALA A 15 -7.92 1.00 10.33
N ASP A 16 -6.83 0.37 10.77
CA ASP A 16 -6.01 0.80 11.92
C ASP A 16 -4.81 1.69 11.52
N SER A 17 -4.81 2.24 10.30
CA SER A 17 -3.66 2.96 9.76
C SER A 17 -4.02 4.33 9.19
N SER A 18 -3.09 5.29 9.27
CA SER A 18 -3.21 6.66 8.74
C SER A 18 -3.57 6.73 7.24
N PHE A 19 -3.51 5.60 6.53
CA PHE A 19 -3.88 5.46 5.12
C PHE A 19 -5.40 5.47 4.88
N THR A 20 -6.23 5.08 5.85
CA THR A 20 -7.69 5.04 5.67
C THR A 20 -8.28 6.44 5.53
N PHE A 21 -7.75 7.42 6.25
CA PHE A 21 -8.18 8.82 6.14
C PHE A 21 -7.86 9.41 4.75
N LEU A 22 -6.69 9.10 4.19
CA LEU A 22 -6.29 9.54 2.85
C LEU A 22 -7.09 8.83 1.75
N ALA A 23 -7.48 7.58 1.96
CA ALA A 23 -8.36 6.85 1.04
C ALA A 23 -9.74 7.51 0.98
N VAL A 24 -10.39 7.77 2.13
CA VAL A 24 -11.72 8.40 2.18
C VAL A 24 -11.73 9.79 1.54
N LEU A 25 -10.71 10.63 1.78
CA LEU A 25 -10.55 11.94 1.11
C LEU A 25 -10.42 11.84 -0.42
N ASN A 26 -9.77 10.77 -0.91
CA ASN A 26 -9.59 10.51 -2.33
C ASN A 26 -10.75 9.75 -2.97
N ASP A 27 -11.62 9.11 -2.19
CA ASP A 27 -12.78 8.38 -2.69
C ASP A 27 -14.05 9.24 -2.72
N ALA A 28 -14.15 10.24 -1.82
CA ALA A 28 -15.30 11.12 -1.74
C ALA A 28 -14.89 12.57 -1.41
N GLY A 29 -14.89 13.45 -2.43
CA GLY A 29 -14.68 14.89 -2.25
C GLY A 29 -14.58 15.68 -3.57
N PRO A 30 -14.71 17.01 -3.53
CA PRO A 30 -14.64 17.89 -4.72
C PRO A 30 -13.22 17.97 -5.34
N ARG A 31 -12.21 17.43 -4.66
CA ARG A 31 -10.80 17.39 -5.09
C ARG A 31 -10.28 15.95 -5.14
N ILE A 32 -11.11 15.03 -5.64
CA ILE A 32 -10.75 13.63 -5.87
C ILE A 32 -9.52 13.51 -6.80
N CYS A 33 -8.61 12.60 -6.46
CA CYS A 33 -7.49 12.26 -7.32
C CYS A 33 -8.00 11.50 -8.56
N LEU A 34 -8.02 12.16 -9.72
CA LEU A 34 -8.37 11.54 -11.00
C LEU A 34 -7.47 10.36 -11.39
N GLY A 35 -6.23 10.34 -10.87
CA GLY A 35 -5.25 9.28 -11.11
C GLY A 35 -5.30 8.12 -10.12
N LYS A 36 -6.27 8.09 -9.20
CA LYS A 36 -6.32 7.08 -8.13
C LYS A 36 -6.40 5.65 -8.70
N ASP A 37 -7.31 5.41 -9.64
CA ASP A 37 -7.56 4.05 -10.15
C ASP A 37 -6.42 3.52 -11.03
N SER A 38 -5.79 4.42 -11.80
CA SER A 38 -4.62 4.08 -12.61
C SER A 38 -3.39 3.81 -11.74
N ALA A 39 -3.15 4.63 -10.72
CA ALA A 39 -2.09 4.38 -9.74
C ALA A 39 -2.32 3.06 -8.98
N TYR A 40 -3.57 2.77 -8.60
CA TYR A 40 -3.92 1.52 -7.93
C TYR A 40 -3.69 0.29 -8.83
N HIS A 41 -4.02 0.38 -10.11
CA HIS A 41 -3.72 -0.69 -11.06
C HIS A 41 -2.22 -0.93 -11.22
N GLN A 42 -1.43 0.14 -11.39
CA GLN A 42 0.02 0.02 -11.51
C GLN A 42 0.64 -0.58 -10.24
N MET A 43 0.19 -0.15 -9.06
CA MET A 43 0.62 -0.70 -7.78
C MET A 43 0.31 -2.20 -7.67
N ARG A 44 -0.90 -2.63 -8.03
CA ARG A 44 -1.29 -4.04 -7.98
C ARG A 44 -0.51 -4.90 -8.97
N MET A 45 -0.30 -4.42 -10.19
CA MET A 45 0.51 -5.15 -11.19
C MET A 45 1.93 -5.36 -10.69
N VAL A 46 2.59 -4.29 -10.22
CA VAL A 46 3.95 -4.36 -9.67
C VAL A 46 4.00 -5.28 -8.45
N LEU A 47 3.06 -5.13 -7.51
CA LEU A 47 3.00 -5.95 -6.30
C LEU A 47 2.83 -7.44 -6.61
N ALA A 48 1.98 -7.79 -7.58
CA ALA A 48 1.78 -9.18 -8.00
C ALA A 48 3.07 -9.81 -8.56
N ILE A 49 3.83 -9.05 -9.36
CA ILE A 49 5.12 -9.49 -9.90
C ILE A 49 6.12 -9.66 -8.76
N LEU A 50 6.24 -8.67 -7.88
CA LEU A 50 7.17 -8.70 -6.76
C LEU A 50 6.89 -9.86 -5.81
N CYS A 51 5.64 -10.06 -5.39
CA CYS A 51 5.26 -11.17 -4.50
C CYS A 51 5.46 -12.57 -5.12
N ARG A 52 5.39 -12.66 -6.45
CA ARG A 52 5.59 -13.93 -7.16
C ARG A 52 7.07 -14.30 -7.27
N PHE A 53 7.94 -13.34 -7.58
CA PHE A 53 9.35 -13.61 -7.84
C PHE A 53 10.28 -13.35 -6.66
N TYR A 54 9.82 -12.64 -5.63
CA TYR A 54 10.65 -12.23 -4.51
C TYR A 54 9.96 -12.47 -3.17
N LYS A 55 10.77 -12.76 -2.16
CA LYS A 55 10.42 -12.72 -0.74
C LYS A 55 11.07 -11.49 -0.13
N PHE A 56 10.30 -10.74 0.64
CA PHE A 56 10.76 -9.53 1.32
C PHE A 56 10.79 -9.79 2.82
N ASN A 57 11.94 -9.60 3.44
CA ASN A 57 12.12 -9.69 4.89
C ASN A 57 12.48 -8.30 5.42
N LEU A 58 11.79 -7.83 6.46
CA LEU A 58 12.15 -6.56 7.10
C LEU A 58 13.50 -6.71 7.80
N VAL A 59 14.39 -5.73 7.64
CA VAL A 59 15.68 -5.73 8.35
C VAL A 59 15.39 -5.63 9.86
N PRO A 60 15.92 -6.56 10.69
CA PRO A 60 15.73 -6.49 12.13
C PRO A 60 16.26 -5.15 12.65
N ASP A 61 15.52 -4.49 13.53
CA ASP A 61 15.78 -3.14 14.08
C ASP A 61 15.38 -1.94 13.19
N HIS A 62 14.75 -2.15 12.03
CA HIS A 62 14.25 -1.01 11.24
C HIS A 62 12.89 -0.49 11.74
N GLN A 63 12.88 0.69 12.36
CA GLN A 63 11.64 1.38 12.75
C GLN A 63 10.94 2.02 11.55
N VAL A 64 9.79 1.47 11.16
CA VAL A 64 8.91 2.04 10.14
C VAL A 64 8.02 3.10 10.80
N LYS A 65 8.39 4.38 10.64
CA LYS A 65 7.64 5.52 11.19
C LYS A 65 7.32 6.53 10.08
N TYR A 66 6.13 7.10 10.14
CA TYR A 66 5.74 8.24 9.30
C TYR A 66 6.27 9.53 9.91
N ARG A 67 6.70 10.45 9.05
CA ARG A 67 7.05 11.80 9.48
C ARG A 67 5.78 12.63 9.53
N MET A 68 5.55 13.33 10.64
CA MET A 68 4.45 14.28 10.76
C MET A 68 4.70 15.46 9.82
N MET A 69 4.04 15.44 8.65
CA MET A 69 4.07 16.47 7.60
C MET A 69 2.71 16.53 6.91
N THR A 70 2.44 17.62 6.17
CA THR A 70 1.22 17.76 5.36
C THR A 70 1.10 16.68 4.28
N ILE A 71 2.23 16.14 3.82
CA ILE A 71 2.29 15.03 2.86
C ILE A 71 2.73 13.77 3.60
N LEU A 72 2.01 12.67 3.37
CA LEU A 72 2.33 11.37 3.97
C LEU A 72 3.66 10.84 3.41
N SER A 73 4.70 10.79 4.26
CA SER A 73 6.03 10.32 3.89
C SER A 73 6.67 9.55 5.03
N MET A 74 7.45 8.52 4.70
CA MET A 74 8.19 7.71 5.69
C MET A 74 9.43 8.47 6.17
N ALA A 75 9.65 8.51 7.49
CA ALA A 75 10.78 9.22 8.08
C ALA A 75 12.14 8.56 7.78
N HIS A 76 12.15 7.22 7.71
CA HIS A 76 13.37 6.42 7.57
C HIS A 76 13.34 5.47 6.37
N GLY A 77 12.41 5.69 5.44
CA GLY A 77 12.14 4.78 4.32
C GLY A 77 11.66 3.40 4.79
N LEU A 78 11.76 2.42 3.91
CA LEU A 78 11.47 1.01 4.18
C LEU A 78 12.66 0.15 3.76
N ARG A 79 13.49 -0.25 4.73
CA ARG A 79 14.64 -1.13 4.53
C ARG A 79 14.21 -2.59 4.60
N VAL A 80 14.31 -3.29 3.47
CA VAL A 80 13.97 -4.71 3.33
C VAL A 80 15.11 -5.48 2.67
N THR A 81 15.28 -6.72 3.09
CA THR A 81 16.11 -7.71 2.41
C THR A 81 15.26 -8.42 1.38
N VAL A 82 15.78 -8.56 0.16
CA VAL A 82 15.07 -9.17 -0.97
C VAL A 82 15.73 -10.49 -1.32
N GLU A 83 14.97 -11.56 -1.30
CA GLU A 83 15.40 -12.91 -1.70
C GLU A 83 14.61 -13.35 -2.91
N LYS A 84 15.26 -13.95 -3.91
CA LYS A 84 14.55 -14.51 -5.06
C LYS A 84 13.76 -15.74 -4.62
N ARG A 85 12.47 -15.77 -4.96
CA ARG A 85 11.61 -16.94 -4.80
C ARG A 85 11.93 -17.90 -5.96
N SER A 86 12.54 -19.04 -5.64
CA SER A 86 12.77 -20.13 -6.61
C SER A 86 11.47 -20.79 -7.02
#